data_AF-A0A2T6FKG7-F1
#
_entry.id   AF-A0A2T6FKG7-F1
#
_cell.length_a   1.000
_cell.length_b   1.000
_cell.length_c   1.000
_cell.angle_alpha   90.00
_cell.angle_beta   90.00
_cell.angle_gamma   90.00
#
_symmetry.space_group_name_H-M   'P 1'
#
loop_
_entity.id
_entity.type
_entity.pdbx_description
1 polymer ?
#
loop_
_entity_poly.entity_id
_entity_poly.type
_entity_poly.pdbx_seq_one_letter_code
_entity_poly.pdbx_strand_id
1 'polypeptide(L)'
;MRFNHLFRIFASIALLFFCQLTRAEPALNGVGVHQELGREIFIGALFSESLSNDANALLRNQQPMRMELKIVSPEGITARRFSRLWIEGLAVNSKADALMAQADNTVAFDAMFKGRLVQNDHIKINYAPGKGVTISLNDIILGSIKDENFFSMLLATWIGTVPLSSDYRDSLLKFGDINSALRTRFSGITPTAARIAEVRTWGGAEVADAKTSQAKSSVAKSSARAEEQQVAIQKPSLDVPAPAVKTAAATAAKPAAPAKADEDEGPALTAQTLLARQFYVSDAIKKIRGKTKYPQRALDRGQAGNVRVAVVINRQGDIISTNILEGSPHDLLNKEALDAVKRSAPFTALTDAISGAQFEFTVPMRWTLPE
;
A
#
# COMPACT_ATOMS: atom_id res chain seq x y z
N MET A 1 -28.90 29.18 -47.43
CA MET A 1 -28.08 29.64 -46.28
C MET A 1 -28.51 29.09 -44.91
N ARG A 2 -29.77 28.68 -44.66
CA ARG A 2 -30.22 28.21 -43.33
C ARG A 2 -29.72 26.81 -42.91
N PHE A 3 -29.34 25.94 -43.85
CA PHE A 3 -28.86 24.58 -43.56
C PHE A 3 -27.47 24.54 -42.90
N ASN A 4 -26.58 25.47 -43.27
CA ASN A 4 -25.23 25.59 -42.68
C ASN A 4 -25.24 26.10 -41.23
N HIS A 5 -26.28 26.83 -40.82
CA HIS A 5 -26.39 27.29 -39.42
C HIS A 5 -26.87 26.18 -38.49
N LEU A 6 -27.85 25.37 -38.91
CA LEU A 6 -28.32 24.22 -38.13
C LEU A 6 -27.24 23.13 -37.98
N PHE A 7 -26.46 22.86 -39.04
CA PHE A 7 -25.34 21.93 -38.97
C PHE A 7 -24.22 22.43 -38.04
N ARG A 8 -23.92 23.74 -38.06
CA ARG A 8 -22.96 24.35 -37.11
C ARG A 8 -23.44 24.31 -35.67
N ILE A 9 -24.72 24.52 -35.41
CA ILE A 9 -25.29 24.43 -34.05
C ILE A 9 -25.27 22.98 -33.55
N PHE A 10 -25.65 22.00 -34.38
CA PHE A 10 -25.55 20.58 -34.04
C PHE A 10 -24.10 20.13 -33.83
N ALA A 11 -23.16 20.58 -34.66
CA ALA A 11 -21.73 20.31 -34.47
C ALA A 11 -21.20 20.95 -33.17
N SER A 12 -21.61 22.17 -32.83
CA SER A 12 -21.23 22.83 -31.56
C SER A 12 -21.84 22.15 -30.33
N ILE A 13 -23.10 21.69 -30.41
CA ILE A 13 -23.74 20.93 -29.34
C ILE A 13 -23.10 19.55 -29.19
N ALA A 14 -22.78 18.87 -30.30
CA ALA A 14 -22.05 17.60 -30.28
C ALA A 14 -20.63 17.77 -29.72
N LEU A 15 -19.94 18.86 -30.04
CA LEU A 15 -18.60 19.18 -29.51
C LEU A 15 -18.65 19.56 -28.02
N LEU A 16 -19.68 20.28 -27.58
CA LEU A 16 -19.93 20.56 -26.16
C LEU A 16 -20.29 19.27 -25.39
N PHE A 17 -21.03 18.34 -25.99
CA PHE A 17 -21.30 17.02 -25.39
C PHE A 17 -20.04 16.14 -25.33
N PHE A 18 -19.19 16.18 -26.36
CA PHE A 18 -17.94 15.40 -26.37
C PHE A 18 -16.92 15.87 -25.33
N CYS A 19 -16.84 17.18 -25.05
CA CYS A 19 -15.99 17.72 -23.98
C CYS A 19 -16.42 17.28 -22.56
N GLN A 20 -17.69 16.94 -22.35
CA GLN A 20 -18.19 16.48 -21.04
C GLN A 20 -17.88 14.99 -20.75
N LEU A 21 -17.47 14.23 -21.77
CA LEU A 21 -17.15 12.80 -21.64
C LEU A 21 -15.67 12.53 -21.39
N THR A 22 -14.79 13.50 -21.61
CA THR A 22 -13.39 13.45 -21.20
C THR A 22 -13.24 14.09 -19.83
N ARG A 23 -13.48 13.32 -18.76
CA ARG A 23 -13.02 13.73 -17.42
C ARG A 23 -11.49 13.74 -17.41
N ALA A 24 -10.91 14.89 -17.07
CA ALA A 24 -9.47 15.01 -16.90
C ALA A 24 -8.97 14.01 -15.84
N GLU A 25 -7.76 13.48 -16.02
CA GLU A 25 -7.14 12.67 -14.97
C GLU A 25 -6.97 13.50 -13.68
N PRO A 26 -7.21 12.93 -12.49
CA PRO A 26 -6.95 13.59 -11.22
C PRO A 26 -5.53 14.15 -11.16
N ALA A 27 -5.40 15.40 -10.71
CA ALA A 27 -4.10 16.06 -10.58
C ALA A 27 -3.37 15.57 -9.32
N LEU A 28 -2.04 15.61 -9.34
CA LEU A 28 -1.22 15.16 -8.22
C LEU A 28 -1.31 16.14 -7.03
N ASN A 29 -1.90 15.70 -5.93
CA ASN A 29 -2.09 16.48 -4.70
C ASN A 29 -0.84 16.47 -3.81
N GLY A 30 -0.20 15.32 -3.70
CA GLY A 30 0.99 15.17 -2.86
C GLY A 30 1.64 13.81 -3.00
N VAL A 31 2.91 13.73 -2.60
CA VAL A 31 3.73 12.51 -2.61
C VAL A 31 4.45 12.41 -1.28
N GLY A 32 4.36 11.28 -0.60
CA GLY A 32 4.98 11.04 0.71
C GLY A 32 5.72 9.71 0.76
N VAL A 33 6.75 9.63 1.60
CA VAL A 33 7.49 8.39 1.86
C VAL A 33 7.01 7.81 3.19
N HIS A 34 6.47 6.58 3.16
CA HIS A 34 6.19 5.83 4.38
C HIS A 34 7.47 5.10 4.82
N GLN A 35 7.88 5.34 6.06
CA GLN A 35 9.09 4.76 6.63
C GLN A 35 8.79 4.09 7.96
N GLU A 36 9.53 3.03 8.26
CA GLU A 36 9.52 2.37 9.56
C GLU A 36 10.96 2.18 10.02
N LEU A 37 11.30 2.66 11.22
CA LEU A 37 12.65 2.62 11.79
C LEU A 37 13.72 3.20 10.83
N GLY A 38 13.39 4.30 10.16
CA GLY A 38 14.25 4.96 9.17
C GLY A 38 14.43 4.20 7.86
N ARG A 39 13.74 3.06 7.68
CA ARG A 39 13.73 2.30 6.43
C ARG A 39 12.49 2.66 5.63
N GLU A 40 12.70 3.05 4.39
CA GLU A 40 11.62 3.34 3.46
C GLU A 40 10.90 2.06 3.04
N ILE A 41 9.59 2.04 3.24
CA ILE A 41 8.75 0.89 2.93
C ILE A 41 8.12 1.08 1.55
N PHE A 42 7.45 2.21 1.34
CA PHE A 42 6.85 2.59 0.06
C PHE A 42 6.78 4.11 -0.09
N ILE A 43 6.63 4.57 -1.33
CA ILE A 43 6.27 5.95 -1.65
C ILE A 43 4.82 5.97 -2.11
N GLY A 44 4.01 6.81 -1.47
CA GLY A 44 2.61 6.99 -1.82
C GLY A 44 2.36 8.33 -2.50
N ALA A 45 1.38 8.37 -3.39
CA ALA A 45 0.92 9.58 -4.07
C ALA A 45 -0.60 9.65 -4.01
N LEU A 46 -1.11 10.86 -3.71
CA LEU A 46 -2.53 11.15 -3.72
C LEU A 46 -2.83 12.05 -4.91
N PHE A 47 -3.81 11.67 -5.72
CA PHE A 47 -4.31 12.46 -6.82
C PHE A 47 -5.78 12.81 -6.56
N SER A 48 -6.15 14.05 -6.87
CA SER A 48 -7.52 14.56 -6.75
C SER A 48 -7.82 15.54 -7.88
N GLU A 49 -9.07 15.56 -8.35
CA GLU A 49 -9.54 16.60 -9.27
C GLU A 49 -9.52 17.99 -8.60
N SER A 50 -9.89 18.05 -7.31
CA SER A 50 -9.83 19.26 -6.48
C SER A 50 -8.68 19.13 -5.49
N LEU A 51 -7.54 19.76 -5.79
CA LEU A 51 -6.41 19.79 -4.88
C LEU A 51 -6.82 20.40 -3.53
N SER A 52 -6.23 19.91 -2.44
CA SER A 52 -6.46 20.42 -1.09
C SER A 52 -5.30 20.06 -0.15
N ASN A 53 -5.02 20.94 0.81
CA ASN A 53 -4.20 20.65 1.98
C ASN A 53 -5.04 20.32 3.24
N ASP A 54 -6.36 20.45 3.15
CA ASP A 54 -7.31 19.99 4.18
C ASP A 54 -7.71 18.54 3.91
N ALA A 55 -7.36 17.67 4.87
CA ALA A 55 -7.73 16.27 4.85
C ALA A 55 -9.24 16.04 4.82
N ASN A 56 -10.02 16.83 5.57
CA ASN A 56 -11.47 16.65 5.65
C ASN A 56 -12.14 16.99 4.32
N ALA A 57 -11.65 18.02 3.61
CA ALA A 57 -12.12 18.35 2.27
C ALA A 57 -11.89 17.19 1.29
N LEU A 58 -10.74 16.52 1.34
CA LEU A 58 -10.44 15.37 0.47
C LEU A 58 -11.26 14.12 0.86
N LEU A 59 -11.43 13.85 2.15
CA LEU A 59 -12.19 12.70 2.63
C LEU A 59 -13.69 12.78 2.30
N ARG A 60 -14.23 13.99 2.18
CA ARG A 60 -15.63 14.24 1.77
C ARG A 60 -15.77 14.45 0.27
N ASN A 61 -14.68 14.44 -0.49
CA ASN A 61 -14.71 14.68 -1.92
C ASN A 61 -15.34 13.48 -2.65
N GLN A 62 -16.32 13.76 -3.51
CA GLN A 62 -17.00 12.78 -4.35
C GLN A 62 -16.62 12.92 -5.83
N GLN A 63 -15.49 13.58 -6.14
CA GLN A 63 -14.89 13.62 -7.47
C GLN A 63 -13.89 12.49 -7.65
N PRO A 64 -13.51 12.15 -8.90
CA PRO A 64 -12.41 11.24 -9.19
C PRO A 64 -11.17 11.50 -8.34
N MET A 65 -10.70 10.44 -7.69
CA MET A 65 -9.50 10.45 -6.86
C MET A 65 -8.72 9.16 -7.08
N ARG A 66 -7.41 9.22 -6.85
CA ARG A 66 -6.54 8.06 -7.00
C ARG A 66 -5.48 8.04 -5.91
N MET A 67 -5.34 6.90 -5.24
CA MET A 67 -4.20 6.61 -4.37
C MET A 67 -3.25 5.70 -5.15
N GLU A 68 -1.97 6.03 -5.12
CA GLU A 68 -0.92 5.17 -5.69
C GLU A 68 0.13 4.86 -4.64
N LEU A 69 0.57 3.61 -4.60
CA LEU A 69 1.60 3.13 -3.68
C LEU A 69 2.65 2.36 -4.45
N LYS A 70 3.92 2.76 -4.32
CA LYS A 70 5.06 2.10 -4.96
C LYS A 70 6.02 1.56 -3.92
N ILE A 71 6.23 0.24 -3.93
CA ILE A 71 7.10 -0.43 -2.96
C ILE A 71 8.55 -0.06 -3.22
N VAL A 72 9.27 0.41 -2.21
CA VAL A 72 10.70 0.75 -2.33
C VAL A 72 11.59 -0.11 -1.44
N SER A 73 11.01 -0.76 -0.42
CA SER A 73 11.71 -1.72 0.43
C SER A 73 12.32 -2.86 -0.41
N PRO A 74 13.64 -3.12 -0.32
CA PRO A 74 14.28 -4.26 -1.00
C PRO A 74 13.72 -5.61 -0.55
N GLU A 75 13.25 -5.73 0.70
CA GLU A 75 12.65 -6.95 1.25
C GLU A 75 11.19 -7.15 0.82
N GLY A 76 10.59 -6.13 0.20
CA GLY A 76 9.18 -6.07 -0.12
C GLY A 76 8.29 -6.00 1.13
N ILE A 77 7.02 -6.35 0.96
CA ILE A 77 6.00 -6.44 2.01
C ILE A 77 5.24 -7.74 1.81
N THR A 78 5.09 -8.55 2.86
CA THR A 78 4.23 -9.76 2.80
C THR A 78 2.77 -9.36 2.64
N ALA A 79 1.95 -10.23 2.03
CA ALA A 79 0.51 -10.00 1.92
C ALA A 79 -0.10 -9.69 3.31
N ARG A 80 0.15 -10.55 4.30
CA ARG A 80 -0.31 -10.35 5.69
C ARG A 80 0.08 -9.00 6.31
N ARG A 81 1.33 -8.54 6.10
CA ARG A 81 1.76 -7.23 6.61
C ARG A 81 1.04 -6.10 5.87
N PHE A 82 0.86 -6.23 4.56
CA PHE A 82 0.13 -5.26 3.75
C PHE A 82 -1.35 -5.19 4.17
N SER A 83 -2.02 -6.33 4.31
CA SER A 83 -3.38 -6.46 4.83
C SER A 83 -3.56 -5.77 6.18
N ARG A 84 -2.61 -5.97 7.09
CA ARG A 84 -2.63 -5.37 8.42
C ARG A 84 -2.67 -3.84 8.38
N LEU A 85 -1.93 -3.20 7.46
CA LEU A 85 -1.92 -1.74 7.34
C LEU A 85 -3.33 -1.19 7.13
N TRP A 86 -4.12 -1.82 6.25
CA TRP A 86 -5.48 -1.39 5.95
C TRP A 86 -6.46 -1.84 7.03
N ILE A 87 -6.42 -3.10 7.48
CA ILE A 87 -7.37 -3.59 8.50
C ILE A 87 -7.28 -2.76 9.79
N GLU A 88 -6.06 -2.48 10.27
CA GLU A 88 -5.84 -1.65 11.45
C GLU A 88 -6.10 -0.17 11.16
N GLY A 89 -5.67 0.32 9.99
CA GLY A 89 -5.95 1.68 9.56
C GLY A 89 -7.45 2.00 9.56
N LEU A 90 -8.27 1.10 9.02
CA LEU A 90 -9.72 1.19 9.03
C LEU A 90 -10.24 1.16 10.47
N ALA A 91 -9.80 0.19 11.28
CA ALA A 91 -10.25 0.05 12.68
C ALA A 91 -10.06 1.33 13.50
N VAL A 92 -8.95 2.03 13.27
CA VAL A 92 -8.59 3.23 14.03
C VAL A 92 -9.24 4.51 13.48
N ASN A 93 -9.48 4.58 12.17
CA ASN A 93 -10.00 5.80 11.52
C ASN A 93 -11.50 5.76 11.21
N SER A 94 -12.18 4.64 11.48
CA SER A 94 -13.59 4.44 11.12
C SER A 94 -14.48 4.13 12.32
N LYS A 95 -15.76 4.49 12.22
CA LYS A 95 -16.78 4.13 13.20
C LYS A 95 -17.21 2.68 13.02
N ALA A 96 -17.76 2.08 14.08
CA ALA A 96 -18.16 0.67 14.09
C ALA A 96 -19.22 0.32 13.02
N ASP A 97 -20.20 1.20 12.80
CA ASP A 97 -21.22 1.05 11.76
C ASP A 97 -20.61 1.03 10.35
N ALA A 98 -19.66 1.93 10.08
CA ALA A 98 -18.94 1.95 8.80
C ALA A 98 -18.07 0.69 8.60
N LEU A 99 -17.40 0.21 9.66
CA LEU A 99 -16.63 -1.04 9.61
C LEU A 99 -17.52 -2.24 9.29
N MET A 100 -18.67 -2.35 9.96
CA MET A 100 -19.64 -3.42 9.71
C MET A 100 -20.19 -3.35 8.28
N ALA A 101 -20.53 -2.15 7.79
CA ALA A 101 -21.05 -1.96 6.43
C ALA A 101 -20.01 -2.29 5.34
N GLN A 102 -18.72 -2.16 5.63
CA GLN A 102 -17.63 -2.39 4.66
C GLN A 102 -16.85 -3.69 4.90
N ALA A 103 -17.32 -4.58 5.79
CA ALA A 103 -16.59 -5.78 6.16
C ALA A 103 -16.35 -6.70 4.94
N ASP A 104 -17.39 -6.98 4.16
CA ASP A 104 -17.29 -7.81 2.94
C ASP A 104 -16.41 -7.15 1.88
N ASN A 105 -16.51 -5.83 1.71
CA ASN A 105 -15.65 -5.07 0.79
C ASN A 105 -14.18 -5.12 1.22
N THR A 106 -13.90 -5.10 2.54
CA THR A 106 -12.54 -5.21 3.07
C THR A 106 -11.98 -6.61 2.87
N VAL A 107 -12.79 -7.65 3.05
CA VAL A 107 -12.39 -9.04 2.72
C VAL A 107 -12.12 -9.19 1.22
N ALA A 108 -12.99 -8.65 0.37
CA ALA A 108 -12.81 -8.69 -1.08
C ALA A 108 -11.53 -7.96 -1.50
N PHE A 109 -11.25 -6.79 -0.91
CA PHE A 109 -10.01 -6.04 -1.13
C PHE A 109 -8.77 -6.84 -0.72
N ASP A 110 -8.80 -7.45 0.46
CA ASP A 110 -7.70 -8.25 0.99
C ASP A 110 -7.35 -9.44 0.08
N ALA A 111 -8.38 -10.16 -0.38
CA ALA A 111 -8.24 -11.33 -1.24
C ALA A 111 -7.67 -11.03 -2.64
N MET A 112 -7.59 -9.76 -3.06
CA MET A 112 -6.99 -9.36 -4.33
C MET A 112 -5.47 -9.57 -4.35
N PHE A 113 -4.81 -9.54 -3.19
CA PHE A 113 -3.35 -9.60 -3.07
C PHE A 113 -2.89 -11.02 -2.72
N LYS A 114 -2.61 -11.83 -3.75
CA LYS A 114 -2.33 -13.27 -3.61
C LYS A 114 -0.89 -13.63 -3.17
N GLY A 115 -0.05 -12.65 -2.88
CA GLY A 115 1.34 -12.91 -2.54
C GLY A 115 2.12 -11.69 -2.08
N ARG A 116 3.42 -11.88 -1.86
CA ARG A 116 4.34 -10.81 -1.47
C ARG A 116 4.36 -9.69 -2.52
N LEU A 117 4.27 -8.45 -2.05
CA LEU A 117 4.57 -7.26 -2.83
C LEU A 117 6.08 -7.03 -2.81
N VAL A 118 6.69 -6.93 -3.99
CA VAL A 118 8.15 -6.81 -4.13
C VAL A 118 8.56 -5.39 -4.50
N GLN A 119 9.85 -5.09 -4.42
CA GLN A 119 10.36 -3.77 -4.81
C GLN A 119 9.91 -3.39 -6.22
N ASN A 120 9.52 -2.13 -6.39
CA ASN A 120 8.96 -1.53 -7.61
C ASN A 120 7.54 -1.96 -7.99
N ASP A 121 6.88 -2.82 -7.21
CA ASP A 121 5.44 -3.04 -7.38
C ASP A 121 4.68 -1.72 -7.21
N HIS A 122 3.72 -1.49 -8.10
CA HIS A 122 2.93 -0.27 -8.19
C HIS A 122 1.45 -0.60 -8.05
N ILE A 123 0.87 -0.23 -6.91
CA ILE A 123 -0.55 -0.39 -6.62
C ILE A 123 -1.26 0.92 -6.96
N LYS A 124 -2.39 0.83 -7.66
CA LYS A 124 -3.30 1.96 -7.91
C LYS A 124 -4.69 1.62 -7.38
N ILE A 125 -5.27 2.55 -6.64
CA ILE A 125 -6.63 2.48 -6.11
C ILE A 125 -7.36 3.69 -6.70
N ASN A 126 -8.18 3.44 -7.72
CA ASN A 126 -8.87 4.45 -8.49
C ASN A 126 -10.32 4.55 -8.02
N TYR A 127 -10.74 5.73 -7.58
CA TYR A 127 -12.13 6.05 -7.32
C TYR A 127 -12.75 6.79 -8.50
N ALA A 128 -13.87 6.27 -8.98
CA ALA A 128 -14.67 6.88 -10.02
C ALA A 128 -16.12 6.99 -9.55
N PRO A 129 -16.68 8.21 -9.42
CA PRO A 129 -18.04 8.40 -8.93
C PRO A 129 -19.07 7.65 -9.77
N GLY A 130 -19.96 6.92 -9.10
CA GLY A 130 -20.97 6.04 -9.69
C GLY A 130 -20.44 4.67 -10.13
N LYS A 131 -19.13 4.41 -10.02
CA LYS A 131 -18.49 3.12 -10.36
C LYS A 131 -17.80 2.46 -9.15
N GLY A 132 -17.59 3.20 -8.07
CA GLY A 132 -16.81 2.76 -6.91
C GLY A 132 -15.31 2.75 -7.15
N VAL A 133 -14.63 1.73 -6.64
CA VAL A 133 -13.17 1.63 -6.55
C VAL A 133 -12.64 0.53 -7.45
N THR A 134 -11.63 0.81 -8.25
CA THR A 134 -10.88 -0.18 -9.04
C THR A 134 -9.46 -0.30 -8.51
N ILE A 135 -9.00 -1.53 -8.27
CA ILE A 135 -7.68 -1.82 -7.72
C ILE A 135 -6.84 -2.51 -8.78
N SER A 136 -5.64 -1.98 -9.04
CA SER A 136 -4.66 -2.61 -9.92
C SER A 136 -3.29 -2.72 -9.27
N LEU A 137 -2.53 -3.72 -9.70
CA LEU A 137 -1.12 -3.92 -9.36
C LEU A 137 -0.35 -4.03 -10.68
N ASN A 138 0.65 -3.17 -10.86
CA ASN A 138 1.48 -3.12 -12.06
C ASN A 138 0.65 -2.99 -13.35
N ASP A 139 -0.37 -2.13 -13.30
CA ASP A 139 -1.37 -1.90 -14.36
C ASP A 139 -2.29 -3.09 -14.68
N ILE A 140 -2.19 -4.19 -13.93
CA ILE A 140 -3.12 -5.32 -14.01
C ILE A 140 -4.25 -5.10 -13.02
N ILE A 141 -5.49 -5.04 -13.51
CA ILE A 141 -6.68 -4.93 -12.66
C ILE A 141 -6.82 -6.23 -11.85
N LEU A 142 -6.84 -6.10 -10.52
CA LEU A 142 -7.04 -7.21 -9.60
C LEU A 142 -8.53 -7.38 -9.25
N GLY A 143 -9.28 -6.28 -9.23
CA GLY A 143 -10.71 -6.29 -8.94
C GLY A 143 -11.31 -4.90 -8.80
N SER A 144 -12.61 -4.87 -8.49
CA SER A 144 -13.38 -3.64 -8.25
C SER A 144 -14.36 -3.81 -7.10
N ILE A 145 -14.55 -2.75 -6.31
CA ILE A 145 -15.50 -2.66 -5.21
C ILE A 145 -16.53 -1.58 -5.56
N LYS A 146 -17.79 -1.97 -5.75
CA LYS A 146 -18.88 -1.08 -6.21
C LYS A 146 -19.54 -0.36 -5.03
N ASP A 147 -18.72 0.32 -4.23
CA ASP A 147 -19.17 1.13 -3.09
C ASP A 147 -18.45 2.48 -3.10
N GLU A 148 -19.24 3.55 -3.01
CA GLU A 148 -18.75 4.93 -3.11
C GLU A 148 -18.03 5.40 -1.82
N ASN A 149 -18.31 4.77 -0.68
CA ASN A 149 -17.73 5.11 0.61
C ASN A 149 -16.40 4.39 0.87
N PHE A 150 -16.18 3.25 0.22
CA PHE A 150 -15.00 2.43 0.50
C PHE A 150 -13.67 3.17 0.26
N PHE A 151 -13.60 3.99 -0.80
CA PHE A 151 -12.40 4.78 -1.08
C PHE A 151 -12.07 5.77 0.03
N SER A 152 -13.06 6.48 0.57
CA SER A 152 -12.80 7.47 1.63
C SER A 152 -12.31 6.79 2.91
N MET A 153 -12.74 5.56 3.19
CA MET A 153 -12.21 4.76 4.31
C MET A 153 -10.76 4.33 4.08
N LEU A 154 -10.40 3.90 2.87
CA LEU A 154 -8.99 3.64 2.52
C LEU A 154 -8.15 4.92 2.64
N LEU A 155 -8.64 6.03 2.09
CA LEU A 155 -7.95 7.31 2.13
C LEU A 155 -7.75 7.81 3.57
N ALA A 156 -8.72 7.56 4.47
CA ALA A 156 -8.61 7.90 5.89
C ALA A 156 -7.42 7.22 6.58
N THR A 157 -6.95 6.08 6.10
CA THR A 157 -5.74 5.44 6.63
C THR A 157 -4.45 6.24 6.34
N TRP A 158 -4.46 7.10 5.31
CA TRP A 158 -3.31 7.91 4.91
C TRP A 158 -3.38 9.34 5.44
N ILE A 159 -4.56 9.95 5.43
CA ILE A 159 -4.72 11.38 5.75
C ILE A 159 -5.70 11.66 6.90
N GLY A 160 -6.31 10.62 7.46
CA GLY A 160 -7.27 10.73 8.57
C GLY A 160 -6.63 11.15 9.89
N THR A 161 -7.36 10.96 10.98
CA THR A 161 -6.94 11.38 12.33
C THR A 161 -5.73 10.61 12.82
N VAL A 162 -5.60 9.36 12.39
CA VAL A 162 -4.48 8.48 12.74
C VAL A 162 -3.88 7.89 11.46
N PRO A 163 -3.05 8.68 10.75
CA PRO A 163 -2.40 8.26 9.51
C PRO A 163 -1.27 7.26 9.79
N LEU A 164 -0.61 6.78 8.73
CA LEU A 164 0.61 5.98 8.86
C LEU A 164 1.71 6.74 9.62
N SER A 165 1.97 8.00 9.27
CA SER A 165 2.74 8.95 10.07
C SER A 165 2.24 10.37 9.79
N SER A 166 2.54 11.33 10.67
CA SER A 166 2.22 12.74 10.39
C SER A 166 2.99 13.26 9.18
N ASP A 167 4.29 12.94 9.07
CA ASP A 167 5.13 13.39 7.96
C ASP A 167 4.61 12.84 6.61
N TYR A 168 4.17 11.59 6.60
CA TYR A 168 3.56 10.97 5.41
C TYR A 168 2.27 11.68 5.04
N ARG A 169 1.36 11.89 6.00
CA ARG A 169 0.11 12.65 5.80
C ARG A 169 0.39 14.05 5.25
N ASP A 170 1.27 14.79 5.89
CA ASP A 170 1.53 16.20 5.58
C ASP A 170 2.18 16.34 4.20
N SER A 171 2.97 15.36 3.77
CA SER A 171 3.53 15.28 2.42
C SER A 171 2.47 15.00 1.33
N LEU A 172 1.40 14.27 1.68
CA LEU A 172 0.27 14.04 0.78
C LEU A 172 -0.68 15.24 0.67
N LEU A 173 -0.65 16.15 1.65
CA LEU A 173 -1.51 17.34 1.75
C LEU A 173 -0.78 18.62 1.29
N LYS A 174 0.05 18.51 0.25
CA LYS A 174 0.87 19.62 -0.27
C LYS A 174 0.22 20.44 -1.38
N PHE A 175 -1.02 20.15 -1.78
CA PHE A 175 -1.71 20.91 -2.83
C PHE A 175 -0.89 21.03 -4.14
N GLY A 176 -0.15 19.98 -4.50
CA GLY A 176 0.72 19.97 -5.68
C GLY A 176 2.12 20.57 -5.49
N ASP A 177 2.41 21.20 -4.34
CA ASP A 177 3.75 21.69 -3.98
C ASP A 177 4.67 20.54 -3.52
N ILE A 178 5.18 19.81 -4.51
CA ILE A 178 5.91 18.56 -4.28
C ILE A 178 7.38 18.75 -4.61
N ASN A 179 8.25 18.26 -3.73
CA ASN A 179 9.68 18.21 -3.97
C ASN A 179 9.99 17.53 -5.32
N SER A 180 10.71 18.22 -6.21
CA SER A 180 10.96 17.76 -7.58
C SER A 180 11.74 16.44 -7.62
N ALA A 181 12.72 16.24 -6.74
CA ALA A 181 13.48 15.00 -6.66
C ALA A 181 12.60 13.82 -6.22
N LEU A 182 11.71 14.03 -5.24
CA LEU A 182 10.76 13.00 -4.82
C LEU A 182 9.75 12.66 -5.91
N ARG A 183 9.25 13.67 -6.64
CA ARG A 183 8.36 13.47 -7.79
C ARG A 183 9.05 12.65 -8.88
N THR A 184 10.28 13.01 -9.26
CA THR A 184 11.05 12.28 -10.27
C THR A 184 11.32 10.84 -9.82
N ARG A 185 11.71 10.65 -8.55
CA ARG A 185 11.91 9.31 -7.98
C ARG A 185 10.64 8.48 -8.05
N PHE A 186 9.49 9.03 -7.63
CA PHE A 186 8.21 8.35 -7.69
C PHE A 186 7.83 7.94 -9.11
N SER A 187 7.97 8.86 -10.08
CA SER A 187 7.67 8.57 -11.49
C SER A 187 8.62 7.53 -12.10
N GLY A 188 9.88 7.48 -11.67
CA GLY A 188 10.89 6.53 -12.19
C GLY A 188 10.75 5.09 -11.69
N ILE A 189 10.02 4.86 -10.59
CA ILE A 189 9.79 3.50 -10.07
C ILE A 189 8.81 2.76 -10.98
N THR A 190 9.29 1.69 -11.62
CA THR A 190 8.52 0.89 -12.57
C THR A 190 8.76 -0.61 -12.34
N PRO A 191 7.72 -1.46 -12.42
CA PRO A 191 7.86 -2.90 -12.27
C PRO A 191 8.57 -3.51 -13.50
N THR A 192 9.21 -4.65 -13.32
CA THR A 192 9.83 -5.39 -14.42
C THR A 192 8.77 -6.13 -15.26
N ALA A 193 9.07 -6.37 -16.53
CA ALA A 193 8.16 -7.14 -17.41
C ALA A 193 7.85 -8.55 -16.87
N ALA A 194 8.85 -9.21 -16.28
CA ALA A 194 8.69 -10.51 -15.62
C ALA A 194 7.70 -10.44 -14.46
N ARG A 195 7.80 -9.39 -13.63
CA ARG A 195 6.89 -9.18 -12.50
C ARG A 195 5.47 -8.88 -12.96
N ILE A 196 5.29 -8.07 -14.02
CA ILE A 196 3.96 -7.85 -14.61
C ILE A 196 3.36 -9.18 -15.09
N ALA A 197 4.14 -10.04 -15.74
CA ALA A 197 3.68 -11.35 -16.19
C ALA A 197 3.26 -12.26 -15.03
N GLU A 198 4.01 -12.24 -13.92
CA GLU A 198 3.63 -12.95 -12.69
C GLU A 198 2.30 -12.43 -12.13
N VAL A 199 2.14 -11.11 -11.97
CA VAL A 199 0.90 -10.52 -11.42
C VAL A 199 -0.31 -10.78 -12.31
N ARG A 200 -0.14 -10.91 -13.64
CA ARG A 200 -1.25 -11.32 -14.53
C ARG A 200 -1.85 -12.66 -14.15
N THR A 201 -1.08 -13.57 -13.56
CA THR A 201 -1.59 -14.86 -13.06
C THR A 201 -2.45 -14.71 -11.80
N TRP A 202 -2.39 -13.57 -11.12
CA TRP A 202 -3.19 -13.29 -9.93
C TRP A 202 -4.58 -12.77 -10.29
N GLY A 203 -4.71 -12.02 -11.40
CA GLY A 203 -5.98 -11.49 -11.86
C GLY A 203 -6.97 -12.60 -12.24
N GLY A 204 -8.15 -12.57 -11.65
CA GLY A 204 -9.27 -13.44 -12.03
C GLY A 204 -10.06 -12.81 -13.17
N ALA A 205 -10.14 -13.51 -14.29
CA ALA A 205 -10.94 -13.22 -15.49
C ALA A 205 -10.58 -11.97 -16.31
N GLU A 206 -10.25 -12.25 -17.57
CA GLU A 206 -10.17 -11.39 -18.77
C GLU A 206 -10.65 -9.94 -18.61
N VAL A 207 -9.69 -9.01 -18.72
CA VAL A 207 -9.97 -7.77 -19.43
C VAL A 207 -9.54 -8.01 -20.87
N ALA A 208 -10.55 -8.15 -21.73
CA ALA A 208 -10.44 -8.36 -23.15
C ALA A 208 -9.29 -7.54 -23.76
N ASP A 209 -8.37 -8.25 -24.38
CA ASP A 209 -7.43 -7.73 -25.37
C ASP A 209 -8.27 -7.28 -26.59
N ALA A 210 -8.85 -6.08 -26.47
CA ALA A 210 -9.61 -5.47 -27.54
C ALA A 210 -8.64 -4.88 -28.56
N LYS A 211 -8.35 -5.71 -29.57
CA LYS A 211 -7.99 -5.32 -30.94
C LYS A 211 -6.73 -4.45 -31.08
N THR A 212 -5.61 -5.09 -31.41
CA THR A 212 -4.83 -4.75 -32.60
C THR A 212 -3.96 -5.96 -33.00
N SER A 213 -4.28 -6.57 -34.13
CA SER A 213 -3.35 -7.20 -35.08
C SER A 213 -3.90 -8.51 -35.66
N GLN A 214 -4.85 -8.37 -36.58
CA GLN A 214 -4.86 -9.19 -37.80
C GLN A 214 -5.79 -8.52 -38.82
N ALA A 215 -5.19 -7.79 -39.77
CA ALA A 215 -5.50 -7.81 -41.20
C ALA A 215 -4.95 -6.54 -41.88
N LYS A 216 -3.70 -6.62 -42.34
CA LYS A 216 -3.25 -6.29 -43.72
C LYS A 216 -1.74 -6.13 -43.77
N SER A 217 -1.05 -7.25 -43.98
CA SER A 217 0.05 -7.30 -44.95
C SER A 217 0.20 -8.74 -45.43
N SER A 218 -0.70 -9.14 -46.32
CA SER A 218 -0.52 -10.27 -47.21
C SER A 218 -0.29 -9.73 -48.62
N VAL A 219 0.93 -9.26 -48.89
CA VAL A 219 1.47 -9.21 -50.26
C VAL A 219 2.98 -9.48 -50.16
N ALA A 220 3.48 -10.24 -51.13
CA ALA A 220 4.88 -10.50 -51.46
C ALA A 220 5.59 -11.63 -50.70
N LYS A 221 5.27 -12.86 -51.12
CA LYS A 221 6.25 -13.93 -51.28
C LYS A 221 6.40 -14.20 -52.77
N SER A 222 7.50 -13.75 -53.40
CA SER A 222 8.17 -14.41 -54.54
C SER A 222 9.43 -13.65 -54.98
N SER A 223 10.44 -14.41 -55.41
CA SER A 223 11.77 -14.06 -55.93
C SER A 223 12.84 -13.71 -54.86
N ALA A 224 13.61 -14.66 -54.29
CA ALA A 224 14.58 -15.60 -54.85
C ALA A 224 15.99 -15.01 -55.11
N ARG A 225 16.99 -15.77 -54.59
CA ARG A 225 18.38 -15.92 -55.06
C ARG A 225 19.37 -14.84 -54.58
N ALA A 226 20.19 -15.09 -53.56
CA ALA A 226 21.38 -15.95 -53.43
C ALA A 226 22.67 -15.12 -53.55
N GLU A 227 23.46 -15.08 -52.48
CA GLU A 227 24.91 -15.29 -52.55
C GLU A 227 25.46 -15.65 -51.17
N GLU A 228 26.19 -16.76 -51.17
CA GLU A 228 26.97 -17.31 -50.08
C GLU A 228 28.23 -16.47 -49.88
N GLN A 229 28.71 -16.34 -48.64
CA GLN A 229 30.11 -16.68 -48.38
C GLN A 229 30.34 -17.02 -46.91
N GLN A 230 30.84 -18.25 -46.74
CA GLN A 230 31.35 -18.87 -45.54
C GLN A 230 32.71 -18.28 -45.16
N VAL A 231 33.00 -18.19 -43.85
CA VAL A 231 34.28 -18.65 -43.31
C VAL A 231 34.02 -19.36 -41.99
N ALA A 232 34.18 -20.67 -42.01
CA ALA A 232 34.41 -21.50 -40.83
C ALA A 232 35.88 -21.42 -40.43
N ILE A 233 36.20 -21.63 -39.15
CA ILE A 233 37.21 -22.61 -38.67
C ILE A 233 37.25 -22.62 -37.12
N GLN A 234 36.79 -23.77 -36.60
CA GLN A 234 37.37 -24.65 -35.56
C GLN A 234 37.37 -24.26 -34.06
N LYS A 235 36.67 -25.13 -33.31
CA LYS A 235 36.96 -25.58 -31.92
C LYS A 235 38.28 -26.36 -31.87
N PRO A 236 38.96 -26.39 -30.72
CA PRO A 236 38.95 -27.66 -29.98
C PRO A 236 38.58 -27.51 -28.50
N SER A 237 37.91 -28.55 -28.00
CA SER A 237 37.74 -28.88 -26.57
C SER A 237 39.01 -29.55 -26.05
N LEU A 238 39.24 -29.54 -24.73
CA LEU A 238 39.56 -30.70 -23.86
C LEU A 238 39.89 -30.24 -22.41
N ASP A 239 39.04 -30.69 -21.48
CA ASP A 239 39.26 -31.18 -20.10
C ASP A 239 40.26 -30.57 -19.08
N VAL A 240 39.69 -30.05 -17.97
CA VAL A 240 39.84 -30.38 -16.51
C VAL A 240 41.26 -30.78 -15.99
N PRO A 241 41.81 -30.23 -14.86
CA PRO A 241 41.23 -30.33 -13.51
C PRO A 241 41.45 -29.19 -12.48
N ALA A 242 40.63 -29.24 -11.43
CA ALA A 242 40.74 -28.50 -10.18
C ALA A 242 42.07 -28.73 -9.43
N PRO A 243 42.45 -27.79 -8.55
CA PRO A 243 42.93 -28.17 -7.23
C PRO A 243 42.12 -27.52 -6.12
N ALA A 244 41.65 -28.37 -5.21
CA ALA A 244 41.24 -27.99 -3.88
C ALA A 244 42.45 -27.50 -3.08
N VAL A 245 42.30 -26.37 -2.38
CA VAL A 245 43.04 -26.13 -1.13
C VAL A 245 42.06 -25.60 -0.09
N LYS A 246 41.88 -26.44 0.93
CA LYS A 246 41.26 -26.13 2.21
C LYS A 246 42.06 -25.02 2.90
N THR A 247 41.38 -24.05 3.51
CA THR A 247 41.86 -23.47 4.76
C THR A 247 40.65 -23.15 5.63
N ALA A 248 40.60 -23.84 6.76
CA ALA A 248 39.65 -23.63 7.83
C ALA A 248 40.15 -22.52 8.77
N ALA A 249 39.22 -22.08 9.62
CA ALA A 249 39.38 -21.23 10.82
C ALA A 249 39.24 -19.71 10.61
N ALA A 250 38.06 -19.19 10.94
CA ALA A 250 37.87 -18.45 12.20
C ALA A 250 36.39 -18.03 12.34
N THR A 251 35.75 -18.65 13.31
CA THR A 251 34.40 -18.41 13.79
C THR A 251 34.27 -16.98 14.33
N ALA A 252 33.46 -16.14 13.69
CA ALA A 252 32.91 -14.92 14.29
C ALA A 252 31.39 -15.02 14.23
N ALA A 253 30.81 -15.32 15.39
CA ALA A 253 29.37 -15.43 15.59
C ALA A 253 28.69 -14.09 15.25
N LYS A 254 28.05 -14.04 14.09
CA LYS A 254 27.06 -13.02 13.75
C LYS A 254 25.73 -13.42 14.40
N PRO A 255 25.07 -12.54 15.17
CA PRO A 255 23.77 -12.86 15.75
C PRO A 255 22.80 -13.28 14.66
N ALA A 256 22.25 -14.48 14.80
CA ALA A 256 21.25 -15.03 13.92
C ALA A 256 20.05 -14.08 13.82
N ALA A 257 19.78 -13.62 12.61
CA ALA A 257 18.46 -13.10 12.26
C ALA A 257 17.44 -14.22 12.57
N PRO A 258 16.33 -13.94 13.29
CA PRO A 258 15.34 -14.97 13.54
C PRO A 258 14.80 -15.47 12.21
N ALA A 259 14.77 -16.80 12.13
CA ALA A 259 14.38 -17.58 10.98
C ALA A 259 13.05 -17.12 10.37
N LYS A 260 12.98 -17.19 9.04
CA LYS A 260 11.73 -17.17 8.29
C LYS A 260 10.85 -18.29 8.85
N ALA A 261 9.84 -17.91 9.61
CA ALA A 261 8.73 -18.80 9.91
C ALA A 261 7.85 -18.86 8.66
N ASP A 262 7.74 -20.07 8.11
CA ASP A 262 6.67 -20.43 7.18
C ASP A 262 5.34 -20.25 7.91
N GLU A 263 4.70 -19.10 7.73
CA GLU A 263 3.36 -18.80 8.25
C GLU A 263 2.47 -18.35 7.08
N ASP A 264 2.19 -19.24 6.13
CA ASP A 264 1.40 -18.87 4.95
C ASP A 264 0.08 -19.63 4.75
N GLU A 265 -0.44 -20.35 5.76
CA GLU A 265 -1.83 -20.81 5.72
C GLU A 265 -2.54 -20.64 7.07
N GLY A 266 -2.95 -19.39 7.33
CA GLY A 266 -4.09 -19.13 8.21
C GLY A 266 -5.40 -19.32 7.45
N PRO A 267 -6.53 -19.59 8.13
CA PRO A 267 -7.83 -19.66 7.45
C PRO A 267 -8.12 -18.34 6.71
N ALA A 268 -8.84 -18.43 5.60
CA ALA A 268 -9.22 -17.28 4.80
C ALA A 268 -9.89 -16.20 5.67
N LEU A 269 -9.49 -14.95 5.47
CA LEU A 269 -10.07 -13.80 6.17
C LEU A 269 -11.56 -13.71 5.80
N THR A 270 -12.45 -13.90 6.77
CA THR A 270 -13.91 -13.74 6.61
C THR A 270 -14.37 -12.41 7.21
N ALA A 271 -15.56 -11.92 6.86
CA ALA A 271 -16.06 -10.66 7.40
C ALA A 271 -16.18 -10.69 8.93
N GLN A 272 -16.61 -11.81 9.50
CA GLN A 272 -16.71 -11.99 10.95
C GLN A 272 -15.34 -11.98 11.64
N THR A 273 -14.37 -12.73 11.11
CA THR A 273 -13.01 -12.80 11.68
C THR A 273 -12.27 -11.47 11.51
N LEU A 274 -12.51 -10.76 10.40
CA LEU A 274 -12.03 -9.41 10.14
C LEU A 274 -12.58 -8.40 11.14
N LEU A 275 -13.90 -8.38 11.35
CA LEU A 275 -14.55 -7.48 12.32
C LEU A 275 -14.07 -7.76 13.74
N ALA A 276 -13.94 -9.03 14.12
CA ALA A 276 -13.38 -9.42 15.42
C ALA A 276 -11.96 -8.83 15.60
N ARG A 277 -11.10 -8.94 14.58
CA ARG A 277 -9.77 -8.31 14.57
C ARG A 277 -9.85 -6.79 14.71
N GLN A 278 -10.72 -6.12 13.94
CA GLN A 278 -10.83 -4.66 13.98
C GLN A 278 -11.31 -4.14 15.34
N PHE A 279 -12.37 -4.73 15.90
CA PHE A 279 -12.86 -4.33 17.21
C PHE A 279 -11.86 -4.62 18.32
N TYR A 280 -11.15 -5.75 18.24
CA TYR A 280 -10.06 -6.05 19.16
C TYR A 280 -8.97 -4.97 19.13
N VAL A 281 -8.53 -4.56 17.94
CA VAL A 281 -7.52 -3.50 17.76
C VAL A 281 -8.02 -2.18 18.35
N SER A 282 -9.26 -1.80 18.07
CA SER A 282 -9.85 -0.56 18.59
C SER A 282 -9.94 -0.56 20.12
N ASP A 283 -10.35 -1.68 20.73
CA ASP A 283 -10.42 -1.83 22.18
C ASP A 283 -9.04 -1.84 22.83
N ALA A 284 -8.07 -2.53 22.24
CA ALA A 284 -6.69 -2.56 22.73
C ALA A 284 -6.06 -1.16 22.70
N ILE A 285 -6.23 -0.42 21.60
CA ILE A 285 -5.74 0.96 21.47
C ILE A 285 -6.45 1.86 22.48
N LYS A 286 -7.77 1.75 22.65
CA LYS A 286 -8.53 2.51 23.65
C LYS A 286 -8.01 2.25 25.06
N LYS A 287 -7.76 0.98 25.40
CA LYS A 287 -7.18 0.58 26.70
C LYS A 287 -5.80 1.20 26.91
N ILE A 288 -4.92 1.14 25.92
CA ILE A 288 -3.57 1.72 25.99
C ILE A 288 -3.63 3.23 26.15
N ARG A 289 -4.44 3.93 25.33
CA ARG A 289 -4.61 5.39 25.44
C ARG A 289 -5.10 5.81 26.82
N GLY A 290 -6.01 5.06 27.44
CA GLY A 290 -6.47 5.32 28.81
C GLY A 290 -5.40 5.13 29.90
N LYS A 291 -4.27 4.49 29.56
CA LYS A 291 -3.12 4.28 30.45
C LYS A 291 -1.88 5.06 30.03
N THR A 292 -1.86 5.68 28.86
CA THR A 292 -0.78 6.57 28.39
C THR A 292 -0.80 7.86 29.21
N LYS A 293 0.38 8.29 29.67
CA LYS A 293 0.55 9.55 30.40
C LYS A 293 1.56 10.41 29.67
N TYR A 294 1.35 11.72 29.60
CA TYR A 294 2.39 12.59 29.05
C TYR A 294 3.55 12.69 30.05
N PRO A 295 4.79 12.31 29.69
CA PRO A 295 5.93 12.47 30.59
C PRO A 295 6.12 13.95 30.92
N GLN A 296 6.04 14.31 32.20
CA GLN A 296 6.08 15.72 32.63
C GLN A 296 7.33 16.44 32.10
N ARG A 297 8.50 15.80 32.19
CA ARG A 297 9.76 16.36 31.64
C ARG A 297 9.73 16.61 30.13
N ALA A 298 8.96 15.83 29.37
CA ALA A 298 8.79 16.06 27.93
C ALA A 298 7.82 17.22 27.69
N LEU A 299 6.75 17.31 28.48
CA LEU A 299 5.78 18.41 28.45
C LEU A 299 6.44 19.76 28.79
N ASP A 300 7.22 19.80 29.87
CA ASP A 300 7.97 20.99 30.32
C ASP A 300 8.96 21.48 29.27
N ARG A 301 9.43 20.58 28.40
CA ARG A 301 10.36 20.87 27.31
C ARG A 301 9.67 21.12 25.96
N GLY A 302 8.33 21.16 25.93
CA GLY A 302 7.58 21.35 24.68
C GLY A 302 7.76 20.22 23.66
N GLN A 303 8.08 19.00 24.11
CA GLN A 303 8.40 17.87 23.23
C GLN A 303 7.15 17.15 22.76
N ALA A 304 6.76 17.35 21.50
CA ALA A 304 5.67 16.64 20.84
C ALA A 304 6.20 15.62 19.82
N GLY A 305 5.34 14.70 19.38
CA GLY A 305 5.73 13.73 18.35
C GLY A 305 4.75 12.59 18.22
N ASN A 306 5.09 11.65 17.33
CA ASN A 306 4.34 10.42 17.12
C ASN A 306 5.23 9.22 17.38
N VAL A 307 4.63 8.14 17.89
CA VAL A 307 5.30 6.86 18.09
C VAL A 307 4.32 5.76 17.70
N ARG A 308 4.81 4.79 16.93
CA ARG A 308 4.06 3.57 16.59
C ARG A 308 4.75 2.38 17.18
N VAL A 309 4.01 1.58 17.94
CA VAL A 309 4.52 0.38 18.59
C VAL A 309 3.81 -0.83 18.00
N ALA A 310 4.56 -1.75 17.41
CA ALA A 310 4.08 -3.11 17.12
C ALA A 310 4.06 -3.92 18.42
N VAL A 311 2.93 -4.54 18.70
CA VAL A 311 2.70 -5.37 19.88
C VAL A 311 2.31 -6.75 19.41
N VAL A 312 3.00 -7.78 19.91
CA VAL A 312 2.65 -9.18 19.70
C VAL A 312 2.20 -9.75 21.04
N ILE A 313 1.00 -10.33 21.05
CA ILE A 313 0.40 -10.96 22.24
C ILE A 313 0.11 -12.45 21.99
N ASN A 314 0.03 -13.23 23.06
CA ASN A 314 -0.47 -14.61 23.02
C ASN A 314 -2.02 -14.66 23.03
N ARG A 315 -2.61 -15.86 22.95
CA ARG A 315 -4.08 -16.04 23.03
C ARG A 315 -4.68 -15.58 24.37
N GLN A 316 -3.91 -15.60 25.45
CA GLN A 316 -4.36 -15.19 26.78
C GLN A 316 -4.38 -13.66 26.97
N GLY A 317 -3.74 -12.91 26.05
CA GLY A 317 -3.61 -11.46 26.11
C GLY A 317 -2.32 -10.96 26.75
N ASP A 318 -1.36 -11.84 27.06
CA ASP A 318 -0.05 -11.44 27.55
C ASP A 318 0.84 -10.97 26.40
N ILE A 319 1.70 -9.99 26.68
CA ILE A 319 2.66 -9.46 25.72
C ILE A 319 3.80 -10.46 25.54
N ILE A 320 4.01 -10.90 24.29
CA ILE A 320 5.18 -11.66 23.86
C ILE A 320 6.31 -10.71 23.49
N SER A 321 6.03 -9.69 22.68
CA SER A 321 7.04 -8.73 22.24
C SER A 321 6.45 -7.35 21.96
N THR A 322 7.28 -6.32 22.11
CA THR A 322 6.96 -4.95 21.71
C THR A 322 8.12 -4.39 20.92
N ASN A 323 7.85 -3.85 19.74
CA ASN A 323 8.84 -3.20 18.90
C ASN A 323 8.35 -1.82 18.47
N ILE A 324 9.23 -0.83 18.47
CA ILE A 324 8.90 0.50 17.92
C ILE A 324 9.01 0.38 16.40
N LEU A 325 7.95 0.70 15.67
CA LEU A 325 7.97 0.80 14.20
C LEU A 325 8.35 2.20 13.75
N GLU A 326 7.90 3.21 14.48
CA GLU A 326 8.21 4.61 14.22
C GLU A 326 8.45 5.28 15.58
N GLY A 327 9.66 5.80 15.77
CA GLY A 327 10.03 6.50 17.00
C GLY A 327 9.98 8.00 16.79
N SER A 328 9.63 8.73 17.85
CA SER A 328 9.82 10.18 17.88
C SER A 328 11.30 10.52 18.10
N PRO A 329 11.73 11.76 17.80
CA PRO A 329 13.05 12.27 18.17
C PRO A 329 13.30 12.35 19.69
N HIS A 330 12.29 12.04 20.51
CA HIS A 330 12.33 12.21 21.96
C HIS A 330 12.19 10.87 22.67
N ASP A 331 13.30 10.41 23.26
CA ASP A 331 13.36 9.11 23.96
C ASP A 331 12.34 8.98 25.10
N LEU A 332 11.97 10.09 25.74
CA LEU A 332 10.96 10.09 26.80
C LEU A 332 9.58 9.65 26.28
N LEU A 333 9.20 10.10 25.08
CA LEU A 333 7.94 9.72 24.45
C LEU A 333 7.99 8.25 24.00
N ASN A 334 9.12 7.84 23.43
CA ASN A 334 9.36 6.46 22.99
C ASN A 334 9.27 5.47 24.16
N LYS A 335 9.90 5.82 25.29
CA LYS A 335 9.86 5.03 26.53
C LYS A 335 8.45 4.92 27.08
N GLU A 336 7.75 6.05 27.17
CA GLU A 336 6.37 6.06 27.67
C GLU A 336 5.43 5.28 26.77
N ALA A 337 5.65 5.26 25.45
CA ALA A 337 4.88 4.43 24.54
C ALA A 337 4.99 2.95 24.91
N LEU A 338 6.20 2.46 25.14
CA LEU A 338 6.46 1.08 25.56
C LEU A 338 5.90 0.80 26.96
N ASP A 339 6.08 1.73 27.90
CA ASP A 339 5.61 1.58 29.28
C ASP A 339 4.07 1.57 29.33
N ALA A 340 3.39 2.40 28.54
CA ALA A 340 1.93 2.42 28.43
C ALA A 340 1.38 1.09 27.88
N VAL A 341 2.03 0.50 26.88
CA VAL A 341 1.66 -0.84 26.37
C VAL A 341 1.83 -1.89 27.47
N LYS A 342 2.97 -1.92 28.15
CA LYS A 342 3.24 -2.87 29.24
C LYS A 342 2.26 -2.74 30.40
N ARG A 343 1.89 -1.51 30.79
CA ARG A 343 0.89 -1.24 31.85
C ARG A 343 -0.53 -1.66 31.48
N SER A 344 -0.83 -1.82 30.18
CA SER A 344 -2.15 -2.25 29.72
C SER A 344 -2.32 -3.76 29.63
N ALA A 345 -1.23 -4.51 29.75
CA ALA A 345 -1.29 -5.96 29.88
C ALA A 345 -1.91 -6.39 31.23
N PRO A 346 -2.61 -7.53 31.27
CA PRO A 346 -2.97 -8.38 30.13
C PRO A 346 -4.08 -7.74 29.28
N PHE A 347 -4.04 -7.94 27.97
CA PHE A 347 -5.13 -7.58 27.06
C PHE A 347 -6.27 -8.59 27.14
N THR A 348 -7.41 -8.30 26.52
CA THR A 348 -8.51 -9.26 26.42
C THR A 348 -8.02 -10.52 25.70
N ALA A 349 -8.42 -11.70 26.16
CA ALA A 349 -8.08 -12.95 25.50
C ALA A 349 -8.63 -12.98 24.06
N LEU A 350 -7.87 -13.60 23.16
CA LEU A 350 -8.30 -13.77 21.77
C LEU A 350 -9.46 -14.76 21.71
N THR A 351 -10.53 -14.37 21.03
CA THR A 351 -11.65 -15.28 20.74
C THR A 351 -11.25 -16.27 19.65
N ASP A 352 -12.02 -17.35 19.48
CA ASP A 352 -11.77 -18.34 18.43
C ASP A 352 -11.98 -17.79 17.01
N ALA A 353 -12.67 -16.64 16.89
CA ALA A 353 -12.76 -15.89 15.64
C ALA A 353 -11.42 -15.30 15.18
N ILE A 354 -10.44 -15.14 16.08
CA ILE A 354 -9.08 -14.73 15.72
C ILE A 354 -8.20 -15.98 15.79
N SER A 355 -7.91 -16.53 14.62
CA SER A 355 -7.04 -17.71 14.49
C SER A 355 -5.56 -17.35 14.70
N GLY A 356 -4.79 -18.36 15.12
CA GLY A 356 -3.36 -18.22 15.42
C GLY A 356 -3.03 -18.28 16.91
N ALA A 357 -1.79 -18.65 17.21
CA ALA A 357 -1.25 -18.69 18.57
C ALA A 357 -0.87 -17.29 19.08
N GLN A 358 -0.59 -16.37 18.16
CA GLN A 358 -0.15 -15.01 18.45
C GLN A 358 -0.95 -14.02 17.61
N PHE A 359 -1.17 -12.83 18.17
CA PHE A 359 -1.81 -11.73 17.48
C PHE A 359 -0.90 -10.52 17.50
N GLU A 360 -0.60 -10.00 16.32
CA GLU A 360 0.19 -8.78 16.16
C GLU A 360 -0.72 -7.62 15.76
N PHE A 361 -0.54 -6.50 16.44
CA PHE A 361 -1.19 -5.23 16.11
C PHE A 361 -0.31 -4.01 16.34
N THR A 362 -0.62 -2.92 15.63
CA THR A 362 0.10 -1.64 15.74
C THR A 362 -0.67 -0.63 16.60
N VAL A 363 0.04 0.02 17.51
CA VAL A 363 -0.52 1.04 18.39
C VAL A 363 0.07 2.40 18.02
N PRO A 364 -0.70 3.27 17.35
CA PRO A 364 -0.31 4.64 17.09
C PRO A 364 -0.60 5.54 18.30
N MET A 365 0.43 6.23 18.76
CA MET A 365 0.38 7.21 19.84
C MET A 365 0.84 8.56 19.32
N ARG A 366 0.05 9.59 19.60
CA ARG A 366 0.33 10.97 19.22
C ARG A 366 0.38 11.82 20.47
N TRP A 367 1.47 12.56 20.65
CA TRP A 367 1.65 13.55 21.71
C TRP A 367 1.54 14.93 21.09
N THR A 368 0.56 15.70 21.54
CA THR A 368 0.37 17.11 21.19
C THR A 368 0.49 17.95 22.44
N LEU A 369 1.06 19.15 22.31
CA LEU A 369 1.09 20.09 23.41
C LEU A 369 -0.34 20.57 23.70
N PRO A 370 -0.69 20.80 24.98
CA PRO A 370 -1.92 21.51 25.34
C PRO A 370 -1.90 22.89 24.69
N GLU A 371 -3.05 23.33 24.19
CA GLU A 371 -3.25 24.71 23.70
C GLU A 371 -3.21 25.74 24.83
#